data_AF-A0A7S1ZUW0-F1
#
_entry.id   AF-A0A7S1ZUW0-F1
#
_cell.length_a   1.000
_cell.length_b   1.000
_cell.length_c   1.000
_cell.angle_alpha   90.00
_cell.angle_beta   90.00
_cell.angle_gamma   90.00
#
_symmetry.space_group_name_H-M   'P 1'
#
loop_
_entity.id
_entity.type
_entity.pdbx_description
1 polymer ?
#
loop_
_entity_poly.entity_id
_entity_poly.type
_entity_poly.pdbx_seq_one_letter_code
_entity_poly.pdbx_strand_id
1 'polypeptide(L)'
;TMTTAPSAELAEALARIAKLTEERDDALVAHASLLEGMNEMNDAREAEADAGRRKREREKEQSEALLAELQSSLQDQMSARAEAEESVRQMEDAVRKFEARLEECDEAEKEMTARLEKAGADLALVRDERTKLEAELEKLREVRDESERKEVLLSSRLNDAKKREANKAGRATQLEADNKELRAELARVEGELSTTTAARDKLEANMEKLKKKCVERVKASESALAEERGLNEERKRKMKAFVETKAEELRAVRSENDALKHDVEETRTALRETREKYERTHADWQVSQTRNRELRRDMDRMKRDSDRLGKIGDTLELELHKSAQETEEHKNKRLTAKHELMTILRTLENERAASGRLRDSIKFTFAPKALSQQQLLAESLRDFEEELQKLSRRLGRPLAPQPSGEHDGEGTDQDGQEDGDPSVPQGVGDNGQAASASAPPGSARKKGRQTRADWDTSRLVSNLESETQKVSKGIMALVGSVERLHALLDDRERNCATVLQDFIA
;
A
#
# COMPACT_ATOMS: atom_id res chain seq x y z
N THR A 1 -299.23 40.64 99.57
CA THR A 1 -299.26 39.19 99.29
C THR A 1 -297.94 38.57 99.69
N MET A 2 -297.98 37.24 99.95
CA MET A 2 -296.84 36.31 100.10
C MET A 2 -295.70 36.65 99.10
N THR A 3 -294.40 36.65 99.40
CA THR A 3 -293.64 35.76 100.34
C THR A 3 -292.42 36.41 101.07
N THR A 4 -292.31 36.01 102.36
CA THR A 4 -291.51 36.34 103.60
C THR A 4 -289.98 36.55 103.53
N ALA A 5 -289.17 36.90 104.57
CA ALA A 5 -289.24 37.72 105.80
C ALA A 5 -287.87 37.52 106.55
N PRO A 6 -287.31 38.47 107.31
CA PRO A 6 -287.94 39.71 107.76
C PRO A 6 -287.81 40.83 106.74
N SER A 7 -289.02 41.24 106.25
CA SER A 7 -289.44 42.33 105.35
C SER A 7 -288.51 43.53 105.34
N ALA A 8 -287.69 43.79 106.38
CA ALA A 8 -288.08 44.40 107.67
C ALA A 8 -287.01 45.42 108.09
N GLU A 9 -286.90 46.58 107.49
CA GLU A 9 -287.43 47.16 106.27
C GLU A 9 -287.17 48.64 106.53
N LEU A 10 -288.05 49.38 105.92
CA LEU A 10 -289.10 50.06 106.67
C LEU A 10 -289.24 49.78 108.17
N ALA A 11 -288.87 48.64 108.79
CA ALA A 11 -288.68 48.54 110.25
C ALA A 11 -287.38 49.19 110.72
N GLU A 12 -287.00 50.16 109.94
CA GLU A 12 -287.41 51.46 110.41
C GLU A 12 -286.14 52.23 110.37
N ALA A 13 -285.78 52.34 109.09
CA ALA A 13 -286.35 53.50 108.39
C ALA A 13 -286.52 54.58 109.41
N LEU A 14 -287.59 54.72 110.22
CA LEU A 14 -287.85 55.83 111.18
C LEU A 14 -286.95 56.14 112.42
N ALA A 15 -285.99 55.35 112.89
CA ALA A 15 -284.89 55.89 113.72
C ALA A 15 -283.53 55.70 113.01
N ARG A 16 -283.50 55.77 111.68
CA ARG A 16 -283.47 57.08 110.98
C ARG A 16 -282.89 58.21 111.80
N ILE A 17 -282.74 59.26 111.02
CA ILE A 17 -283.09 60.63 111.32
C ILE A 17 -283.00 61.07 112.79
N ALA A 18 -283.80 60.62 113.77
CA ALA A 18 -283.87 61.22 115.11
C ALA A 18 -282.52 61.64 115.74
N LYS A 19 -281.64 60.74 116.21
CA LYS A 19 -280.26 61.12 116.63
C LYS A 19 -279.29 61.10 115.45
N LEU A 20 -279.70 60.60 114.27
CA LEU A 20 -279.00 61.05 113.05
C LEU A 20 -278.97 62.64 112.99
N THR A 21 -279.86 63.49 113.59
CA THR A 21 -279.75 65.00 113.71
C THR A 21 -279.13 65.52 115.03
N GLU A 22 -279.41 64.84 116.15
CA GLU A 22 -279.09 65.40 117.48
C GLU A 22 -277.58 65.33 117.83
N GLU A 23 -276.86 64.19 117.69
CA GLU A 23 -275.37 64.08 117.91
C GLU A 23 -274.53 64.76 116.82
N ARG A 24 -275.24 65.35 115.86
CA ARG A 24 -274.64 66.02 114.74
C ARG A 24 -274.84 67.52 114.75
N ASP A 25 -275.92 68.09 115.26
CA ASP A 25 -275.92 69.53 115.60
C ASP A 25 -274.95 69.79 116.79
N ASP A 26 -274.76 68.81 117.71
CA ASP A 26 -273.60 68.75 118.64
C ASP A 26 -272.23 68.71 117.89
N ALA A 27 -272.17 68.40 116.57
CA ALA A 27 -270.96 68.56 115.73
C ALA A 27 -270.53 70.02 115.50
N LEU A 28 -271.36 71.03 115.84
CA LEU A 28 -271.09 72.42 115.45
C LEU A 28 -270.36 73.25 116.50
N VAL A 29 -270.32 72.81 117.74
CA VAL A 29 -269.72 73.60 118.82
C VAL A 29 -268.30 73.09 119.17
N ALA A 30 -268.00 71.78 118.99
CA ALA A 30 -266.66 71.17 119.20
C ALA A 30 -265.63 71.46 118.10
N HIS A 31 -266.06 72.22 117.09
CA HIS A 31 -265.24 72.72 116.00
C HIS A 31 -264.97 74.24 116.12
N ALA A 32 -265.66 74.98 117.02
CA ALA A 32 -265.59 76.45 117.15
C ALA A 32 -264.72 76.94 118.33
N SER A 33 -264.76 76.27 119.48
CA SER A 33 -263.63 76.27 120.43
C SER A 33 -262.65 75.17 119.98
N LEU A 34 -261.34 75.29 119.95
CA LEU A 34 -260.49 76.36 120.39
C LEU A 34 -259.44 76.61 119.31
N LEU A 35 -259.90 77.34 118.30
CA LEU A 35 -259.14 78.10 117.30
C LEU A 35 -258.38 79.28 117.93
N GLU A 36 -258.81 79.79 119.09
CA GLU A 36 -257.99 80.70 119.90
C GLU A 36 -256.67 80.01 120.37
N GLY A 37 -256.59 78.65 120.36
CA GLY A 37 -255.37 77.84 120.63
C GLY A 37 -254.29 77.87 119.55
N MET A 38 -254.56 78.57 118.46
CA MET A 38 -253.55 78.93 117.48
C MET A 38 -252.88 80.28 117.76
N ASN A 39 -253.30 81.09 118.77
CA ASN A 39 -252.74 82.43 119.02
C ASN A 39 -251.81 82.58 120.25
N GLU A 40 -251.66 81.55 121.11
CA GLU A 40 -250.63 81.57 122.18
C GLU A 40 -249.41 80.65 121.91
N MET A 41 -249.48 79.59 121.08
CA MET A 41 -248.29 78.75 120.72
C MET A 41 -247.33 79.41 119.69
N ASN A 42 -247.65 80.65 119.29
CA ASN A 42 -246.85 81.46 118.39
C ASN A 42 -245.80 82.32 119.07
N ASP A 43 -245.95 82.63 120.36
CA ASP A 43 -244.91 83.33 121.14
C ASP A 43 -244.30 82.40 122.22
N ALA A 44 -244.60 81.08 122.18
CA ALA A 44 -243.87 79.98 122.84
C ALA A 44 -242.86 79.26 121.90
N ARG A 45 -242.60 79.86 120.74
CA ARG A 45 -241.78 79.39 119.61
C ARG A 45 -240.25 79.44 119.75
N GLU A 46 -239.62 80.00 120.80
CA GLU A 46 -238.18 80.39 120.69
C GLU A 46 -237.20 79.69 121.65
N ALA A 47 -237.64 78.76 122.50
CA ALA A 47 -236.76 78.10 123.49
C ALA A 47 -236.47 76.58 123.31
N GLU A 48 -237.18 75.76 122.50
CA GLU A 48 -236.97 74.29 122.45
C GLU A 48 -236.18 73.75 121.23
N ALA A 49 -235.91 74.60 120.25
CA ALA A 49 -235.18 74.25 119.03
C ALA A 49 -233.66 73.95 119.23
N ASP A 50 -233.10 73.99 120.44
CA ASP A 50 -231.66 73.79 120.74
C ASP A 50 -231.27 72.34 121.15
N ALA A 51 -232.26 71.51 121.55
CA ALA A 51 -231.98 70.28 122.29
C ALA A 51 -231.86 68.98 121.46
N GLY A 52 -232.64 68.77 120.39
CA GLY A 52 -232.59 67.49 119.61
C GLY A 52 -231.34 67.30 118.73
N ARG A 53 -230.50 68.34 118.66
CA ARG A 53 -229.35 68.49 117.77
C ARG A 53 -228.05 67.86 118.27
N ARG A 54 -228.02 67.29 119.46
CA ARG A 54 -226.83 66.58 119.95
C ARG A 54 -226.94 65.05 119.89
N LYS A 55 -228.14 64.51 119.70
CA LYS A 55 -228.34 63.05 119.56
C LYS A 55 -228.04 62.57 118.13
N ARG A 56 -227.21 63.33 117.43
CA ARG A 56 -227.05 63.42 115.99
C ARG A 56 -225.96 62.52 115.42
N GLU A 57 -224.74 62.51 115.91
CA GLU A 57 -223.63 62.10 115.01
C GLU A 57 -223.13 60.66 115.22
N ARG A 58 -223.54 59.99 116.31
CA ARG A 58 -222.88 58.75 116.73
C ARG A 58 -223.25 57.47 115.96
N GLU A 59 -224.46 57.31 115.40
CA GLU A 59 -224.82 56.05 114.73
C GLU A 59 -224.44 56.00 113.24
N LYS A 60 -224.37 57.14 112.53
CA LYS A 60 -224.01 57.13 111.11
C LYS A 60 -222.51 56.92 110.87
N GLU A 61 -221.62 57.47 111.70
CA GLU A 61 -220.17 57.27 111.58
C GLU A 61 -219.77 55.80 111.72
N GLN A 62 -220.53 55.00 112.50
CA GLN A 62 -220.25 53.56 112.61
C GLN A 62 -220.51 52.80 111.31
N SER A 63 -221.47 53.22 110.48
CA SER A 63 -221.75 52.53 109.22
C SER A 63 -220.74 52.84 108.11
N GLU A 64 -220.19 54.06 108.09
CA GLU A 64 -219.20 54.45 107.07
C GLU A 64 -217.83 53.81 107.33
N ALA A 65 -217.48 53.55 108.59
CA ALA A 65 -216.24 52.86 108.94
C ALA A 65 -216.16 51.44 108.33
N LEU A 66 -217.26 50.68 108.34
CA LEU A 66 -217.28 49.31 107.78
C LEU A 66 -217.15 49.29 106.24
N LEU A 67 -217.66 50.32 105.57
CA LEU A 67 -217.52 50.44 104.12
C LEU A 67 -216.08 50.80 103.70
N ALA A 68 -215.39 51.62 104.49
CA ALA A 68 -214.00 51.98 104.22
C ALA A 68 -213.04 50.77 104.37
N GLU A 69 -213.25 49.93 105.38
CA GLU A 69 -212.42 48.72 105.55
C GLU A 69 -212.64 47.69 104.44
N LEU A 70 -213.89 47.49 103.98
CA LEU A 70 -214.16 46.53 102.91
C LEU A 70 -213.58 46.99 101.56
N GLN A 71 -213.55 48.30 101.33
CA GLN A 71 -213.05 48.87 100.08
C GLN A 71 -211.51 48.85 100.02
N SER A 72 -210.83 49.04 101.15
CA SER A 72 -209.37 48.87 101.23
C SER A 72 -208.96 47.41 101.04
N SER A 73 -209.66 46.48 101.69
CA SER A 73 -209.31 45.06 101.62
C SER A 73 -209.48 44.46 100.21
N LEU A 74 -210.40 44.97 99.40
CA LEU A 74 -210.59 44.48 98.04
C LEU A 74 -209.56 45.08 97.06
N GLN A 75 -209.11 46.31 97.31
CA GLN A 75 -208.09 46.96 96.50
C GLN A 75 -206.70 46.31 96.69
N ASP A 76 -206.40 45.86 97.91
CA ASP A 76 -205.15 45.14 98.23
C ASP A 76 -205.13 43.71 97.66
N GLN A 77 -206.29 43.06 97.49
CA GLN A 77 -206.36 41.75 96.83
C GLN A 77 -206.23 41.84 95.31
N MET A 78 -206.66 42.94 94.70
CA MET A 78 -206.55 43.15 93.26
C MET A 78 -205.12 43.52 92.82
N SER A 79 -204.38 44.25 93.66
CA SER A 79 -202.96 44.59 93.40
C SER A 79 -202.05 43.39 93.59
N ALA A 80 -202.22 42.62 94.66
CA ALA A 80 -201.41 41.43 94.93
C ALA A 80 -201.57 40.34 93.85
N ARG A 81 -202.75 40.25 93.22
CA ARG A 81 -203.00 39.27 92.15
C ARG A 81 -202.37 39.70 90.81
N ALA A 82 -202.35 40.99 90.50
CA ALA A 82 -201.71 41.50 89.29
C ALA A 82 -200.18 41.34 89.33
N GLU A 83 -199.56 41.59 90.49
CA GLU A 83 -198.10 41.43 90.66
C GLU A 83 -197.64 39.96 90.59
N ALA A 84 -198.47 39.03 91.06
CA ALA A 84 -198.19 37.60 90.97
C ALA A 84 -198.25 37.09 89.52
N GLU A 85 -199.19 37.59 88.70
CA GLU A 85 -199.28 37.22 87.27
C GLU A 85 -198.13 37.80 86.43
N GLU A 86 -197.64 39.00 86.78
CA GLU A 86 -196.49 39.61 86.10
C GLU A 86 -195.17 38.89 86.44
N SER A 87 -195.02 38.37 87.66
CA SER A 87 -193.87 37.56 88.07
C SER A 87 -193.78 36.22 87.31
N VAL A 88 -194.92 35.57 87.04
CA VAL A 88 -194.96 34.32 86.27
C VAL A 88 -194.54 34.55 84.82
N ARG A 89 -194.98 35.65 84.21
CA ARG A 89 -194.58 36.03 82.84
C ARG A 89 -193.08 36.27 82.70
N GLN A 90 -192.46 36.91 83.70
CA GLN A 90 -191.02 37.15 83.71
C GLN A 90 -190.21 35.85 83.84
N MET A 91 -190.72 34.86 84.56
CA MET A 91 -190.09 33.54 84.67
C MET A 91 -190.17 32.75 83.35
N GLU A 92 -191.28 32.80 82.64
CA GLU A 92 -191.44 32.13 81.35
C GLU A 92 -190.49 32.70 80.27
N ASP A 93 -190.30 34.02 80.23
CA ASP A 93 -189.34 34.65 79.32
C ASP A 93 -187.87 34.36 79.71
N ALA A 94 -187.58 34.14 81.00
CA ALA A 94 -186.27 33.71 81.45
C ALA A 94 -185.95 32.29 80.99
N VAL A 95 -186.93 31.36 81.07
CA VAL A 95 -186.77 29.97 80.61
C VAL A 95 -186.47 29.93 79.11
N ARG A 96 -187.21 30.68 78.28
CA ARG A 96 -186.91 30.78 76.83
C ARG A 96 -185.52 31.31 76.52
N LYS A 97 -185.02 32.26 77.31
CA LYS A 97 -183.64 32.78 77.14
C LYS A 97 -182.57 31.75 77.50
N PHE A 98 -182.85 30.84 78.43
CA PHE A 98 -181.92 29.75 78.77
C PHE A 98 -181.94 28.62 77.73
N GLU A 99 -183.11 28.31 77.15
CA GLU A 99 -183.21 27.33 76.06
C GLU A 99 -182.44 27.80 74.80
N ALA A 100 -182.59 29.07 74.40
CA ALA A 100 -181.82 29.63 73.29
C ALA A 100 -180.30 29.63 73.53
N ARG A 101 -179.86 29.83 74.77
CA ARG A 101 -178.44 29.76 75.15
C ARG A 101 -177.88 28.33 75.12
N LEU A 102 -178.72 27.32 75.38
CA LEU A 102 -178.29 25.93 75.28
C LEU A 102 -178.05 25.52 73.83
N GLU A 103 -178.91 25.94 72.89
CA GLU A 103 -178.70 25.69 71.46
C GLU A 103 -177.44 26.42 70.93
N GLU A 104 -177.16 27.64 71.37
CA GLU A 104 -175.90 28.34 71.02
C GLU A 104 -174.66 27.62 71.57
N CYS A 105 -174.73 27.01 72.76
CA CYS A 105 -173.64 26.22 73.31
C CYS A 105 -173.40 24.91 72.54
N ASP A 106 -174.46 24.22 72.11
CA ASP A 106 -174.36 22.98 71.35
C ASP A 106 -173.72 23.21 69.96
N GLU A 107 -174.05 24.32 69.28
CA GLU A 107 -173.41 24.69 68.02
C GLU A 107 -171.95 25.13 68.21
N ALA A 108 -171.63 25.84 69.31
CA ALA A 108 -170.26 26.19 69.64
C ALA A 108 -169.37 24.96 69.94
N GLU A 109 -169.93 23.91 70.55
CA GLU A 109 -169.20 22.66 70.84
C GLU A 109 -168.92 21.86 69.55
N LYS A 110 -169.87 21.83 68.61
CA LYS A 110 -169.65 21.28 67.25
C LYS A 110 -168.57 22.05 66.48
N GLU A 111 -168.52 23.37 66.60
CA GLU A 111 -167.49 24.16 65.93
C GLU A 111 -166.09 23.94 66.55
N MET A 112 -166.02 23.80 67.88
CA MET A 112 -164.76 23.56 68.58
C MET A 112 -164.16 22.18 68.25
N THR A 113 -165.01 21.15 68.19
CA THR A 113 -164.58 19.79 67.81
C THR A 113 -164.06 19.73 66.38
N ALA A 114 -164.72 20.41 65.42
CA ALA A 114 -164.23 20.52 64.05
C ALA A 114 -162.87 21.25 63.95
N ARG A 115 -162.64 22.29 64.78
CA ARG A 115 -161.35 22.99 64.84
C ARG A 115 -160.23 22.11 65.41
N LEU A 116 -160.53 21.25 66.40
CA LEU A 116 -159.56 20.31 66.96
C LEU A 116 -159.16 19.21 65.97
N GLU A 117 -160.12 18.66 65.21
CA GLU A 117 -159.82 17.68 64.17
C GLU A 117 -158.94 18.27 63.06
N LYS A 118 -159.23 19.52 62.64
CA LYS A 118 -158.40 20.24 61.66
C LYS A 118 -156.98 20.50 62.19
N ALA A 119 -156.84 20.94 63.44
CA ALA A 119 -155.53 21.15 64.04
C ALA A 119 -154.72 19.84 64.19
N GLY A 120 -155.40 18.71 64.43
CA GLY A 120 -154.79 17.38 64.44
C GLY A 120 -154.23 16.96 63.08
N ALA A 121 -154.95 17.25 62.00
CA ALA A 121 -154.51 17.00 60.63
C ALA A 121 -153.30 17.87 60.23
N ASP A 122 -153.32 19.16 60.58
CA ASP A 122 -152.22 20.08 60.28
C ASP A 122 -150.93 19.71 61.02
N LEU A 123 -151.03 19.23 62.27
CA LEU A 123 -149.87 18.72 63.02
C LEU A 123 -149.27 17.44 62.42
N ALA A 124 -150.08 16.57 61.82
CA ALA A 124 -149.59 15.38 61.13
C ALA A 124 -148.78 15.76 59.87
N LEU A 125 -149.26 16.73 59.09
CA LEU A 125 -148.53 17.26 57.92
C LEU A 125 -147.18 17.87 58.30
N VAL A 126 -147.15 18.70 59.34
CA VAL A 126 -145.89 19.31 59.83
C VAL A 126 -144.90 18.25 60.32
N ARG A 127 -145.40 17.16 60.92
CA ARG A 127 -144.55 16.04 61.36
C ARG A 127 -143.94 15.30 60.18
N ASP A 128 -144.72 15.04 59.13
CA ASP A 128 -144.25 14.40 57.91
C ASP A 128 -143.23 15.29 57.16
N GLU A 129 -143.48 16.60 57.05
CA GLU A 129 -142.54 17.56 56.46
C GLU A 129 -141.24 17.65 57.24
N ARG A 130 -141.30 17.63 58.58
CA ARG A 130 -140.10 17.60 59.43
C ARG A 130 -139.25 16.36 59.15
N THR A 131 -139.86 15.17 59.05
CA THR A 131 -139.10 13.95 58.75
C THR A 131 -138.47 13.96 57.35
N LYS A 132 -139.12 14.58 56.36
CA LYS A 132 -138.56 14.77 55.02
C LYS A 132 -137.35 15.71 55.04
N LEU A 133 -137.45 16.83 55.75
CA LEU A 133 -136.35 17.79 55.87
C LEU A 133 -135.15 17.21 56.65
N GLU A 134 -135.41 16.42 57.69
CA GLU A 134 -134.35 15.69 58.41
C GLU A 134 -133.63 14.70 57.49
N ALA A 135 -134.36 13.98 56.62
CA ALA A 135 -133.76 13.07 55.63
C ALA A 135 -132.98 13.80 54.52
N GLU A 136 -133.41 14.99 54.09
CA GLU A 136 -132.67 15.80 53.12
C GLU A 136 -131.39 16.41 53.70
N LEU A 137 -131.42 16.83 54.97
CA LEU A 137 -130.22 17.30 55.66
C LEU A 137 -129.15 16.22 55.79
N GLU A 138 -129.55 14.97 56.05
CA GLU A 138 -128.62 13.84 56.11
C GLU A 138 -127.99 13.56 54.74
N LYS A 139 -128.78 13.60 53.66
CA LYS A 139 -128.27 13.47 52.28
C LYS A 139 -127.29 14.59 51.91
N LEU A 140 -127.56 15.84 52.30
CA LEU A 140 -126.66 16.95 52.02
C LEU A 140 -125.35 16.84 52.80
N ARG A 141 -125.35 16.26 54.00
CA ARG A 141 -124.13 15.94 54.76
C ARG A 141 -123.30 14.87 54.06
N GLU A 142 -123.93 13.79 53.59
CA GLU A 142 -123.24 12.73 52.84
C GLU A 142 -122.58 13.26 51.55
N VAL A 143 -123.29 14.11 50.79
CA VAL A 143 -122.76 14.73 49.57
C VAL A 143 -121.58 15.65 49.87
N ARG A 144 -121.64 16.42 50.97
CA ARG A 144 -120.54 17.27 51.42
C ARG A 144 -119.31 16.42 51.78
N ASP A 145 -119.50 15.38 52.58
CA ASP A 145 -118.41 14.48 53.00
C ASP A 145 -117.76 13.76 51.81
N GLU A 146 -118.56 13.35 50.81
CA GLU A 146 -118.03 12.79 49.56
C GLU A 146 -117.29 13.83 48.71
N SER A 147 -117.74 15.08 48.68
CA SER A 147 -117.04 16.17 48.00
C SER A 147 -115.69 16.44 48.65
N GLU A 148 -115.63 16.52 49.98
CA GLU A 148 -114.38 16.72 50.72
C GLU A 148 -113.41 15.55 50.50
N ARG A 149 -113.90 14.30 50.49
CA ARG A 149 -113.06 13.13 50.15
C ARG A 149 -112.52 13.20 48.71
N LYS A 150 -113.32 13.63 47.74
CA LYS A 150 -112.90 13.81 46.34
C LYS A 150 -111.86 14.93 46.22
N GLU A 151 -112.03 16.03 46.93
CA GLU A 151 -111.09 17.15 46.94
C GLU A 151 -109.72 16.75 47.53
N VAL A 152 -109.71 15.99 48.63
CA VAL A 152 -108.47 15.45 49.22
C VAL A 152 -107.77 14.50 48.25
N LEU A 153 -108.51 13.60 47.58
CA LEU A 153 -107.97 12.67 46.58
C LEU A 153 -107.39 13.40 45.36
N LEU A 154 -108.09 14.41 44.85
CA LEU A 154 -107.62 15.21 43.72
C LEU A 154 -106.39 16.05 44.09
N SER A 155 -106.36 16.62 45.29
CA SER A 155 -105.21 17.37 45.81
C SER A 155 -103.98 16.46 45.99
N SER A 156 -104.17 15.23 46.51
CA SER A 156 -103.11 14.23 46.61
C SER A 156 -102.59 13.82 45.21
N ARG A 157 -103.50 13.53 44.26
CA ARG A 157 -103.11 13.21 42.88
C ARG A 157 -102.39 14.35 42.18
N LEU A 158 -102.82 15.59 42.41
CA LEU A 158 -102.18 16.78 41.86
C LEU A 158 -100.76 16.97 42.42
N ASN A 159 -100.57 16.77 43.73
CA ASN A 159 -99.25 16.83 44.35
C ASN A 159 -98.32 15.73 43.87
N ASP A 160 -98.82 14.50 43.68
CA ASP A 160 -98.04 13.40 43.11
C ASP A 160 -97.67 13.66 41.64
N ALA A 161 -98.58 14.23 40.85
CA ALA A 161 -98.31 14.63 39.48
C ALA A 161 -97.23 15.72 39.43
N LYS A 162 -97.34 16.77 40.24
CA LYS A 162 -96.33 17.84 40.37
C LYS A 162 -94.97 17.29 40.80
N LYS A 163 -94.92 16.36 41.77
CA LYS A 163 -93.68 15.72 42.21
C LYS A 163 -93.04 14.87 41.11
N ARG A 164 -93.85 14.14 40.33
CA ARG A 164 -93.34 13.37 39.17
C ARG A 164 -92.86 14.28 38.05
N GLU A 165 -93.53 15.38 37.80
CA GLU A 165 -93.14 16.37 36.80
C GLU A 165 -91.84 17.08 37.20
N ALA A 166 -91.71 17.49 38.46
CA ALA A 166 -90.47 18.05 38.99
C ALA A 166 -89.29 17.05 38.90
N ASN A 167 -89.53 15.78 39.21
CA ASN A 167 -88.50 14.73 39.06
C ASN A 167 -88.13 14.48 37.59
N LYS A 168 -89.10 14.53 36.67
CA LYS A 168 -88.85 14.41 35.22
C LYS A 168 -88.06 15.61 34.70
N ALA A 169 -88.40 16.82 35.12
CA ALA A 169 -87.67 18.03 34.76
C ALA A 169 -86.24 17.99 35.29
N GLY A 170 -86.04 17.62 36.56
CA GLY A 170 -84.70 17.45 37.16
C GLY A 170 -83.87 16.37 36.45
N ARG A 171 -84.49 15.26 36.04
CA ARG A 171 -83.81 14.20 35.27
C ARG A 171 -83.49 14.66 33.85
N ALA A 172 -84.34 15.44 33.21
CA ALA A 172 -84.08 16.02 31.90
C ALA A 172 -82.90 17.01 31.96
N THR A 173 -82.86 17.89 32.96
CA THR A 173 -81.73 18.82 33.14
C THR A 173 -80.42 18.10 33.44
N GLN A 174 -80.46 17.01 34.21
CA GLN A 174 -79.27 16.18 34.44
C GLN A 174 -78.78 15.53 33.15
N LEU A 175 -79.68 14.91 32.38
CA LEU A 175 -79.32 14.26 31.11
C LEU A 175 -78.80 15.27 30.06
N GLU A 176 -79.29 16.51 30.08
CA GLU A 176 -78.75 17.59 29.25
C GLU A 176 -77.35 18.02 29.68
N ALA A 177 -77.10 18.11 31.00
CA ALA A 177 -75.78 18.39 31.55
C ALA A 177 -74.79 17.28 31.17
N ASP A 178 -75.16 16.02 31.39
CA ASP A 178 -74.36 14.84 31.04
C ASP A 178 -74.08 14.79 29.53
N ASN A 179 -75.05 15.12 28.68
CA ASN A 179 -74.83 15.20 27.22
C ASN A 179 -73.86 16.32 26.83
N LYS A 180 -73.93 17.47 27.49
CA LYS A 180 -72.98 18.58 27.25
C LYS A 180 -71.58 18.18 27.68
N GLU A 181 -71.44 17.51 28.83
CA GLU A 181 -70.16 17.01 29.32
C GLU A 181 -69.58 15.95 28.38
N LEU A 182 -70.36 14.94 27.99
CA LEU A 182 -69.93 13.91 27.03
C LEU A 182 -69.54 14.50 25.67
N ARG A 183 -70.25 15.52 25.18
CA ARG A 183 -69.85 16.21 23.94
C ARG A 183 -68.54 16.98 24.09
N ALA A 184 -68.33 17.63 25.23
CA ALA A 184 -67.09 18.33 25.52
C ALA A 184 -65.91 17.35 25.65
N GLU A 185 -66.11 16.21 26.31
CA GLU A 185 -65.12 15.14 26.38
C GLU A 185 -64.81 14.53 25.02
N LEU A 186 -65.83 14.27 24.21
CA LEU A 186 -65.66 13.72 22.87
C LEU A 186 -64.85 14.69 21.99
N ALA A 187 -65.18 15.99 22.00
CA ALA A 187 -64.42 17.01 21.29
C ALA A 187 -62.97 17.12 21.80
N ARG A 188 -62.73 16.98 23.12
CA ARG A 188 -61.39 16.94 23.70
C ARG A 188 -60.61 15.72 23.20
N VAL A 189 -61.21 14.54 23.25
CA VAL A 189 -60.60 13.28 22.80
C VAL A 189 -60.31 13.31 21.30
N GLU A 190 -61.19 13.89 20.48
CA GLU A 190 -60.93 14.10 19.05
C GLU A 190 -59.73 15.03 18.82
N GLY A 191 -59.61 16.10 19.61
CA GLY A 191 -58.44 16.99 19.58
C GLY A 191 -57.15 16.28 20.00
N GLU A 192 -57.19 15.49 21.07
CA GLU A 192 -56.06 14.67 21.53
C GLU A 192 -55.68 13.59 20.52
N LEU A 193 -56.65 12.94 19.89
CA LEU A 193 -56.41 11.97 18.83
C LEU A 193 -55.74 12.65 17.63
N SER A 194 -56.27 13.78 17.17
CA SER A 194 -55.70 14.55 16.06
C SER A 194 -54.25 14.98 16.33
N THR A 195 -53.98 15.53 17.52
CA THR A 195 -52.63 15.95 17.92
C THR A 195 -51.67 14.77 18.07
N THR A 196 -52.11 13.65 18.63
CA THR A 196 -51.29 12.43 18.75
C THR A 196 -51.03 11.79 17.39
N THR A 197 -51.99 11.76 16.46
CA THR A 197 -51.74 11.33 15.07
C THR A 197 -50.74 12.23 14.36
N ALA A 198 -50.86 13.55 14.49
CA ALA A 198 -49.90 14.48 13.89
C ALA A 198 -48.48 14.31 14.48
N ALA A 199 -48.38 14.06 15.79
CA ALA A 199 -47.11 13.77 16.45
C ALA A 199 -46.52 12.43 15.96
N ARG A 200 -47.35 11.39 15.83
CA ARG A 200 -46.95 10.08 15.28
C ARG A 200 -46.41 10.24 13.87
N ASP A 201 -47.13 10.91 12.98
CA ASP A 201 -46.73 11.09 11.58
C ASP A 201 -45.41 11.87 11.46
N LYS A 202 -45.23 12.88 12.31
CA LYS A 202 -43.98 13.63 12.40
C LYS A 202 -42.81 12.76 12.89
N LEU A 203 -43.04 11.89 13.88
CA LEU A 203 -42.05 10.94 14.36
C LEU A 203 -41.70 9.90 13.30
N GLU A 204 -42.69 9.34 12.60
CA GLU A 204 -42.48 8.40 11.50
C GLU A 204 -41.67 9.04 10.36
N ALA A 205 -42.02 10.25 9.95
CA ALA A 205 -41.27 10.99 8.93
C ALA A 205 -39.81 11.27 9.37
N ASN A 206 -39.60 11.62 10.64
CA ASN A 206 -38.25 11.82 11.18
C ASN A 206 -37.46 10.49 11.25
N MET A 207 -38.10 9.41 11.66
CA MET A 207 -37.50 8.08 11.69
C MET A 207 -37.12 7.61 10.28
N GLU A 208 -37.95 7.87 9.28
CA GLU A 208 -37.65 7.51 7.89
C GLU A 208 -36.49 8.33 7.32
N LYS A 209 -36.42 9.64 7.63
CA LYS A 209 -35.26 10.48 7.30
C LYS A 209 -33.98 9.99 7.96
N LEU A 210 -34.03 9.60 9.24
CA LEU A 210 -32.88 9.05 9.95
C LEU A 210 -32.45 7.69 9.39
N LYS A 211 -33.41 6.81 9.07
CA LYS A 211 -33.15 5.54 8.38
C LYS A 211 -32.45 5.76 7.05
N LYS A 212 -32.95 6.67 6.20
CA LYS A 212 -32.32 7.04 4.92
C LYS A 212 -30.89 7.55 5.11
N LYS A 213 -30.67 8.49 6.05
CA LYS A 213 -29.31 8.99 6.39
C LYS A 213 -28.38 7.91 6.94
N CYS A 214 -28.87 6.95 7.71
CA CYS A 214 -28.07 5.82 8.17
C CYS A 214 -27.68 4.91 7.02
N VAL A 215 -28.62 4.56 6.13
CA VAL A 215 -28.34 3.74 4.95
C VAL A 215 -27.34 4.40 4.02
N GLU A 216 -27.48 5.71 3.77
CA GLU A 216 -26.52 6.46 2.94
C GLU A 216 -25.11 6.48 3.57
N ARG A 217 -25.00 6.68 4.88
CA ARG A 217 -23.71 6.60 5.58
C ARG A 217 -23.08 5.22 5.50
N VAL A 218 -23.88 4.15 5.64
CA VAL A 218 -23.40 2.78 5.49
C VAL A 218 -22.89 2.55 4.07
N LYS A 219 -23.68 2.89 3.05
CA LYS A 219 -23.25 2.77 1.64
C LYS A 219 -21.97 3.55 1.33
N ALA A 220 -21.84 4.77 1.85
CA ALA A 220 -20.62 5.57 1.70
C ALA A 220 -19.41 4.88 2.36
N SER A 221 -19.59 4.34 3.58
CA SER A 221 -18.52 3.61 4.26
C SER A 221 -18.15 2.29 3.57
N GLU A 222 -19.12 1.58 2.99
CA GLU A 222 -18.89 0.36 2.22
C GLU A 222 -18.13 0.65 0.92
N SER A 223 -18.48 1.73 0.22
CA SER A 223 -17.76 2.20 -0.98
C SER A 223 -16.31 2.57 -0.65
N ALA A 224 -16.09 3.37 0.40
CA ALA A 224 -14.74 3.76 0.84
C ALA A 224 -13.90 2.54 1.24
N LEU A 225 -14.52 1.56 1.92
CA LEU A 225 -13.85 0.32 2.30
C LEU A 225 -13.53 -0.58 1.10
N ALA A 226 -14.38 -0.59 0.07
CA ALA A 226 -14.10 -1.28 -1.19
C ALA A 226 -12.94 -0.62 -1.96
N GLU A 227 -12.91 0.72 -2.02
CA GLU A 227 -11.82 1.49 -2.62
C GLU A 227 -10.48 1.23 -1.91
N GLU A 228 -10.45 1.29 -0.56
CA GLU A 228 -9.25 0.98 0.21
C GLU A 228 -8.77 -0.47 0.02
N ARG A 229 -9.69 -1.44 -0.08
CA ARG A 229 -9.35 -2.82 -0.44
C ARG A 229 -8.73 -2.90 -1.83
N GLY A 230 -9.30 -2.20 -2.81
CA GLY A 230 -8.77 -2.11 -4.18
C GLY A 230 -7.36 -1.50 -4.22
N LEU A 231 -7.15 -0.38 -3.53
CA LEU A 231 -5.84 0.27 -3.40
C LEU A 231 -4.82 -0.65 -2.70
N ASN A 232 -5.23 -1.39 -1.68
CA ASN A 232 -4.36 -2.34 -0.99
C ASN A 232 -3.96 -3.51 -1.90
N GLU A 233 -4.89 -4.04 -2.71
CA GLU A 233 -4.56 -5.05 -3.72
C GLU A 233 -3.60 -4.50 -4.78
N GLU A 234 -3.80 -3.27 -5.24
CA GLU A 234 -2.91 -2.63 -6.20
C GLU A 234 -1.51 -2.42 -5.62
N ARG A 235 -1.40 -1.95 -4.36
CA ARG A 235 -0.12 -1.86 -3.64
C ARG A 235 0.56 -3.21 -3.52
N LYS A 236 -0.19 -4.27 -3.19
CA LYS A 236 0.36 -5.65 -3.14
C LYS A 236 0.84 -6.11 -4.51
N ARG A 237 0.10 -5.85 -5.59
CA ARG A 237 0.54 -6.17 -6.97
C ARG A 237 1.81 -5.41 -7.33
N LYS A 238 1.87 -4.09 -7.07
CA LYS A 238 3.07 -3.26 -7.32
C LYS A 238 4.27 -3.73 -6.51
N MET A 239 4.09 -4.06 -5.23
CA MET A 239 5.14 -4.59 -4.38
C MET A 239 5.65 -5.95 -4.89
N LYS A 240 4.73 -6.85 -5.27
CA LYS A 240 5.08 -8.15 -5.84
C LYS A 240 5.90 -7.98 -7.12
N ALA A 241 5.43 -7.16 -8.06
CA ALA A 241 6.15 -6.86 -9.29
C ALA A 241 7.54 -6.25 -9.01
N PHE A 242 7.63 -5.30 -8.09
CA PHE A 242 8.91 -4.71 -7.68
C PHE A 242 9.89 -5.76 -7.12
N VAL A 243 9.42 -6.67 -6.26
CA VAL A 243 10.25 -7.76 -5.72
C VAL A 243 10.68 -8.73 -6.81
N GLU A 244 9.80 -9.08 -7.74
CA GLU A 244 10.11 -9.94 -8.89
C GLU A 244 11.15 -9.28 -9.81
N THR A 245 10.97 -8.01 -10.17
CA THR A 245 11.94 -7.24 -10.96
C THR A 245 13.28 -7.14 -10.24
N LYS A 246 13.30 -6.84 -8.93
CA LYS A 246 14.56 -6.78 -8.17
C LYS A 246 15.24 -8.14 -8.05
N ALA A 247 14.47 -9.22 -7.95
CA ALA A 247 15.02 -10.58 -7.96
C ALA A 247 15.62 -10.93 -9.34
N GLU A 248 14.98 -10.51 -10.43
CA GLU A 248 15.50 -10.68 -11.79
C GLU A 248 16.76 -9.85 -12.04
N GLU A 249 16.78 -8.57 -11.65
CA GLU A 249 17.98 -7.73 -11.69
C GLU A 249 19.14 -8.37 -10.92
N LEU A 250 18.89 -8.90 -9.72
CA LEU A 250 19.93 -9.60 -8.94
C LEU A 250 20.41 -10.88 -9.63
N ARG A 251 19.53 -11.64 -10.30
CA ARG A 251 19.93 -12.82 -11.08
C ARG A 251 20.76 -12.40 -12.30
N ALA A 252 20.38 -11.34 -13.01
CA ALA A 252 21.12 -10.81 -14.14
C ALA A 252 22.53 -10.35 -13.73
N VAL A 253 22.64 -9.53 -12.68
CA VAL A 253 23.93 -9.07 -12.14
C VAL A 253 24.81 -10.25 -11.68
N ARG A 254 24.23 -11.29 -11.06
CA ARG A 254 24.99 -12.50 -10.70
C ARG A 254 25.50 -13.23 -11.94
N SER A 255 24.66 -13.41 -12.95
CA SER A 255 25.05 -14.03 -14.21
C SER A 255 26.17 -13.26 -14.92
N GLU A 256 26.08 -11.92 -14.96
CA GLU A 256 27.13 -11.06 -15.50
C GLU A 256 28.42 -11.13 -14.69
N ASN A 257 28.32 -11.16 -13.35
CA ASN A 257 29.48 -11.29 -12.47
C ASN A 257 30.21 -12.62 -12.67
N ASP A 258 29.46 -13.72 -12.82
CA ASP A 258 30.01 -15.04 -13.05
C ASP A 258 30.65 -15.15 -14.46
N ALA A 259 30.05 -14.51 -15.47
CA ALA A 259 30.67 -14.37 -16.80
C ALA A 259 31.99 -13.59 -16.73
N LEU A 260 32.00 -12.43 -16.06
CA LEU A 260 33.23 -11.63 -15.90
C LEU A 260 34.32 -12.37 -15.11
N LYS A 261 33.95 -13.17 -14.10
CA LYS A 261 34.93 -14.04 -13.39
C LYS A 261 35.53 -15.06 -14.33
N HIS A 262 34.71 -15.69 -15.17
CA HIS A 262 35.17 -16.64 -16.18
C HIS A 262 36.16 -15.99 -17.15
N ASP A 263 35.83 -14.81 -17.69
CA ASP A 263 36.74 -14.05 -18.58
C ASP A 263 38.06 -13.67 -17.89
N VAL A 264 38.02 -13.31 -16.59
CA VAL A 264 39.22 -13.05 -15.80
C VAL A 264 40.05 -14.32 -15.60
N GLU A 265 39.42 -15.47 -15.43
CA GLU A 265 40.12 -16.75 -15.31
C GLU A 265 40.76 -17.18 -16.64
N GLU A 266 40.06 -17.02 -17.76
CA GLU A 266 40.58 -17.26 -19.12
C GLU A 266 41.74 -16.33 -19.47
N THR A 267 41.63 -15.04 -19.15
CA THR A 267 42.76 -14.11 -19.37
C THR A 267 43.95 -14.46 -18.48
N ARG A 268 43.72 -14.92 -17.24
CA ARG A 268 44.78 -15.43 -16.36
C ARG A 268 45.42 -16.72 -16.86
N THR A 269 44.67 -17.65 -17.45
CA THR A 269 45.24 -18.86 -18.07
C THR A 269 46.07 -18.48 -19.30
N ALA A 270 45.55 -17.65 -20.19
CA ALA A 270 46.27 -17.18 -21.38
C ALA A 270 47.56 -16.41 -21.03
N LEU A 271 47.54 -15.57 -19.98
CA LEU A 271 48.74 -14.89 -19.49
C LEU A 271 49.78 -15.87 -18.93
N ARG A 272 49.35 -16.93 -18.24
CA ARG A 272 50.26 -17.99 -17.77
C ARG A 272 50.88 -18.75 -18.94
N GLU A 273 50.08 -19.15 -19.93
CA GLU A 273 50.57 -19.85 -21.12
C GLU A 273 51.55 -19.01 -21.95
N THR A 274 51.27 -17.72 -22.14
CA THR A 274 52.17 -16.81 -22.85
C THR A 274 53.47 -16.58 -22.08
N ARG A 275 53.42 -16.47 -20.75
CA ARG A 275 54.61 -16.42 -19.91
C ARG A 275 55.43 -17.71 -20.01
N GLU A 276 54.81 -18.87 -19.90
CA GLU A 276 55.50 -20.15 -20.06
C GLU A 276 56.14 -20.28 -21.44
N LYS A 277 55.43 -19.84 -22.50
CA LYS A 277 55.97 -19.82 -23.86
C LYS A 277 57.19 -18.90 -23.96
N TYR A 278 57.14 -17.72 -23.34
CA TYR A 278 58.27 -16.79 -23.28
C TYR A 278 59.46 -17.38 -22.51
N GLU A 279 59.23 -18.02 -21.36
CA GLU A 279 60.28 -18.68 -20.58
C GLU A 279 60.95 -19.81 -21.37
N ARG A 280 60.16 -20.62 -22.11
CA ARG A 280 60.68 -21.65 -23.02
C ARG A 280 61.53 -21.06 -24.15
N THR A 281 61.02 -20.06 -24.87
CA THR A 281 61.79 -19.45 -25.98
C THR A 281 63.04 -18.72 -25.50
N HIS A 282 63.00 -18.11 -24.32
CA HIS A 282 64.17 -17.50 -23.70
C HIS A 282 65.22 -18.56 -23.31
N ALA A 283 64.80 -19.70 -22.74
CA ALA A 283 65.70 -20.82 -22.47
C ALA A 283 66.35 -21.35 -23.77
N ASP A 284 65.58 -21.55 -24.83
CA ASP A 284 66.09 -21.97 -26.15
C ASP A 284 67.09 -20.95 -26.71
N TRP A 285 66.81 -19.65 -26.57
CA TRP A 285 67.72 -18.59 -26.97
C TRP A 285 69.04 -18.63 -26.17
N GLN A 286 69.00 -18.86 -24.86
CA GLN A 286 70.20 -19.02 -24.04
C GLN A 286 71.03 -20.24 -24.47
N VAL A 287 70.38 -21.37 -24.77
CA VAL A 287 71.04 -22.57 -25.32
C VAL A 287 71.68 -22.27 -26.68
N SER A 288 70.98 -21.57 -27.57
CA SER A 288 71.56 -21.15 -28.86
C SER A 288 72.74 -20.19 -28.67
N GLN A 289 72.66 -19.26 -27.71
CA GLN A 289 73.73 -18.32 -27.40
C GLN A 289 74.98 -19.03 -26.88
N THR A 290 74.82 -19.99 -25.96
CA THR A 290 75.93 -20.81 -25.44
C THR A 290 76.56 -21.66 -26.56
N ARG A 291 75.75 -22.32 -27.38
CA ARG A 291 76.22 -23.06 -28.57
C ARG A 291 76.99 -22.18 -29.55
N ASN A 292 76.52 -20.96 -29.82
CA ASN A 292 77.24 -20.01 -30.69
C ASN A 292 78.59 -19.59 -30.11
N ARG A 293 78.70 -19.42 -28.78
CA ARG A 293 79.99 -19.15 -28.12
C ARG A 293 80.94 -20.34 -28.24
N GLU A 294 80.44 -21.56 -28.14
CA GLU A 294 81.23 -22.79 -28.34
C GLU A 294 81.71 -22.91 -29.79
N LEU A 295 80.83 -22.74 -30.77
CA LEU A 295 81.19 -22.74 -32.19
C LEU A 295 82.24 -21.67 -32.53
N ARG A 296 82.15 -20.48 -31.92
CA ARG A 296 83.21 -19.45 -32.06
C ARG A 296 84.55 -19.93 -31.51
N ARG A 297 84.56 -20.56 -30.32
CA ARG A 297 85.78 -21.13 -29.73
C ARG A 297 86.35 -22.25 -30.61
N ASP A 298 85.50 -23.10 -31.18
CA ASP A 298 85.91 -24.17 -32.11
C ASP A 298 86.49 -23.60 -33.40
N MET A 299 85.85 -22.60 -33.99
CA MET A 299 86.37 -21.90 -35.16
C MET A 299 87.74 -21.28 -34.86
N ASP A 300 87.92 -20.63 -33.70
CA ASP A 300 89.20 -20.05 -33.32
C ASP A 300 90.26 -21.13 -33.04
N ARG A 301 89.87 -22.30 -32.52
CA ARG A 301 90.75 -23.49 -32.43
C ARG A 301 91.21 -23.93 -33.81
N MET A 302 90.27 -24.16 -34.72
CA MET A 302 90.57 -24.57 -36.10
C MET A 302 91.44 -23.54 -36.84
N LYS A 303 91.22 -22.24 -36.64
CA LYS A 303 92.09 -21.19 -37.18
C LYS A 303 93.53 -21.32 -36.66
N ARG A 304 93.71 -21.48 -35.35
CA ARG A 304 95.06 -21.69 -34.76
C ARG A 304 95.71 -22.96 -35.27
N ASP A 305 94.94 -24.04 -35.45
CA ASP A 305 95.46 -25.29 -36.00
C ASP A 305 95.82 -25.14 -37.48
N SER A 306 95.01 -24.41 -38.25
CA SER A 306 95.31 -24.04 -39.64
C SER A 306 96.57 -23.18 -39.73
N ASP A 307 96.73 -22.17 -38.88
CA ASP A 307 97.93 -21.32 -38.84
C ASP A 307 99.17 -22.13 -38.45
N ARG A 308 99.02 -23.11 -37.54
CA ARG A 308 100.09 -24.06 -37.18
C ARG A 308 100.47 -24.95 -38.35
N LEU A 309 99.48 -25.51 -39.05
CA LEU A 309 99.71 -26.29 -40.26
C LEU A 309 100.35 -25.46 -41.36
N GLY A 310 99.95 -24.20 -41.52
CA GLY A 310 100.57 -23.23 -42.43
C GLY A 310 102.05 -23.03 -42.09
N LYS A 311 102.39 -22.76 -40.82
CA LYS A 311 103.79 -22.64 -40.37
C LYS A 311 104.60 -23.92 -40.57
N ILE A 312 104.01 -25.09 -40.33
CA ILE A 312 104.64 -26.38 -40.61
C ILE A 312 104.89 -26.50 -42.11
N GLY A 313 103.90 -26.14 -42.93
CA GLY A 313 104.02 -26.05 -44.39
C GLY A 313 105.17 -25.16 -44.82
N ASP A 314 105.21 -23.91 -44.35
CA ASP A 314 106.29 -22.94 -44.63
C ASP A 314 107.67 -23.48 -44.21
N THR A 315 107.73 -24.18 -43.07
CA THR A 315 108.98 -24.80 -42.58
C THR A 315 109.43 -25.93 -43.49
N LEU A 316 108.50 -26.80 -43.91
CA LEU A 316 108.78 -27.89 -44.85
C LEU A 316 109.14 -27.36 -46.25
N GLU A 317 108.49 -26.30 -46.72
CA GLU A 317 108.84 -25.62 -47.97
C GLU A 317 110.25 -25.01 -47.90
N LEU A 318 110.60 -24.40 -46.77
CA LEU A 318 111.94 -23.87 -46.54
C LEU A 318 113.00 -24.99 -46.47
N GLU A 319 112.71 -26.09 -45.78
CA GLU A 319 113.61 -27.26 -45.73
C GLU A 319 113.75 -27.92 -47.11
N LEU A 320 112.66 -28.03 -47.87
CA LEU A 320 112.69 -28.53 -49.24
C LEU A 320 113.52 -27.61 -50.14
N HIS A 321 113.35 -26.30 -50.03
CA HIS A 321 114.15 -25.33 -50.77
C HIS A 321 115.63 -25.40 -50.38
N LYS A 322 115.95 -25.51 -49.08
CA LYS A 322 117.33 -25.70 -48.61
C LYS A 322 117.92 -26.98 -49.16
N SER A 323 117.20 -28.10 -49.08
CA SER A 323 117.64 -29.39 -49.61
C SER A 323 117.85 -29.33 -51.13
N ALA A 324 116.93 -28.70 -51.88
CA ALA A 324 117.07 -28.49 -53.31
C ALA A 324 118.31 -27.63 -53.63
N GLN A 325 118.51 -26.54 -52.89
CA GLN A 325 119.68 -25.68 -53.03
C GLN A 325 120.98 -26.43 -52.73
N GLU A 326 121.04 -27.21 -51.65
CA GLU A 326 122.19 -28.06 -51.32
C GLU A 326 122.46 -29.06 -52.45
N THR A 327 121.44 -29.67 -53.03
CA THR A 327 121.61 -30.60 -54.16
C THR A 327 122.16 -29.91 -55.41
N GLU A 328 121.71 -28.69 -55.71
CA GLU A 328 122.24 -27.85 -56.80
C GLU A 328 123.66 -27.37 -56.50
N GLU A 329 123.98 -27.01 -55.25
CA GLU A 329 125.35 -26.69 -54.82
C GLU A 329 126.27 -27.89 -54.98
N HIS A 330 125.84 -29.09 -54.62
CA HIS A 330 126.60 -30.32 -54.84
C HIS A 330 126.77 -30.63 -56.32
N LYS A 331 125.75 -30.39 -57.15
CA LYS A 331 125.85 -30.52 -58.61
C LYS A 331 126.83 -29.50 -59.20
N ASN A 332 126.80 -28.25 -58.74
CA ASN A 332 127.76 -27.21 -59.12
C ASN A 332 129.18 -27.57 -58.68
N LYS A 333 129.40 -27.99 -57.43
CA LYS A 333 130.70 -28.50 -56.94
C LYS A 333 131.21 -29.65 -57.81
N ARG A 334 130.35 -30.62 -58.14
CA ARG A 334 130.69 -31.72 -59.05
C ARG A 334 131.05 -31.23 -60.45
N LEU A 335 130.31 -30.25 -60.99
CA LEU A 335 130.62 -29.64 -62.27
C LEU A 335 131.94 -28.88 -62.24
N THR A 336 132.22 -28.09 -61.20
CA THR A 336 133.48 -27.37 -61.02
C THR A 336 134.65 -28.34 -60.92
N ALA A 337 134.57 -29.36 -60.06
CA ALA A 337 135.58 -30.40 -59.96
C ALA A 337 135.79 -31.13 -61.30
N LYS A 338 134.72 -31.41 -62.05
CA LYS A 338 134.84 -31.96 -63.41
C LYS A 338 135.58 -31.01 -64.35
N HIS A 339 135.31 -29.71 -64.30
CA HIS A 339 136.02 -28.72 -65.13
C HIS A 339 137.50 -28.59 -64.75
N GLU A 340 137.81 -28.63 -63.45
CA GLU A 340 139.19 -28.64 -62.93
C GLU A 340 139.93 -29.90 -63.39
N LEU A 341 139.33 -31.08 -63.22
CA LEU A 341 139.89 -32.34 -63.73
C LEU A 341 140.10 -32.31 -65.25
N MET A 342 139.14 -31.79 -66.02
CA MET A 342 139.30 -31.60 -67.46
C MET A 342 140.42 -30.62 -67.81
N THR A 343 140.68 -29.63 -66.95
CA THR A 343 141.78 -28.69 -67.13
C THR A 343 143.12 -29.35 -66.83
N ILE A 344 143.21 -30.12 -65.75
CA ILE A 344 144.39 -30.93 -65.37
C ILE A 344 144.69 -31.97 -66.45
N LEU A 345 143.67 -32.66 -66.98
CA LEU A 345 143.84 -33.61 -68.09
C LEU A 345 144.42 -32.92 -69.32
N ARG A 346 143.91 -31.74 -69.71
CA ARG A 346 144.50 -30.97 -70.82
C ARG A 346 145.94 -30.54 -70.54
N THR A 347 146.30 -30.17 -69.31
CA THR A 347 147.69 -29.83 -68.98
C THR A 347 148.61 -31.05 -69.07
N LEU A 348 148.15 -32.21 -68.57
CA LEU A 348 148.89 -33.47 -68.67
C LEU A 348 149.05 -33.94 -70.13
N GLU A 349 148.02 -33.77 -70.98
CA GLU A 349 148.11 -34.06 -72.41
C GLU A 349 149.15 -33.15 -73.11
N ASN A 350 149.17 -31.86 -72.77
CA ASN A 350 150.17 -30.91 -73.29
C ASN A 350 151.59 -31.29 -72.84
N GLU A 351 151.78 -31.65 -71.57
CA GLU A 351 153.06 -32.13 -71.06
C GLU A 351 153.50 -33.44 -71.72
N ARG A 352 152.57 -34.37 -71.95
CA ARG A 352 152.84 -35.62 -72.68
C ARG A 352 153.25 -35.35 -74.13
N ALA A 353 152.63 -34.38 -74.79
CA ALA A 353 153.00 -33.96 -76.14
C ALA A 353 154.37 -33.25 -76.19
N ALA A 354 154.69 -32.44 -75.18
CA ALA A 354 156.00 -31.80 -75.05
C ALA A 354 157.11 -32.83 -74.76
N SER A 355 156.84 -33.79 -73.88
CA SER A 355 157.72 -34.94 -73.60
C SER A 355 157.91 -35.83 -74.83
N GLY A 356 156.87 -36.04 -75.64
CA GLY A 356 156.95 -36.69 -76.94
C GLY A 356 157.92 -36.00 -77.89
N ARG A 357 157.75 -34.69 -78.10
CA ARG A 357 158.65 -33.87 -78.93
C ARG A 357 160.11 -33.92 -78.46
N LEU A 358 160.35 -33.90 -77.15
CA LEU A 358 161.69 -34.01 -76.59
C LEU A 358 162.28 -35.41 -76.87
N ARG A 359 161.52 -36.48 -76.63
CA ARG A 359 161.96 -37.85 -76.94
C ARG A 359 162.26 -38.04 -78.43
N ASP A 360 161.40 -37.52 -79.31
CA ASP A 360 161.61 -37.61 -80.76
C ASP A 360 162.86 -36.83 -81.19
N SER A 361 163.08 -35.62 -80.64
CA SER A 361 164.31 -34.86 -80.89
C SER A 361 165.57 -35.60 -80.42
N ILE A 362 165.50 -36.24 -79.25
CA ILE A 362 166.59 -37.08 -78.75
C ILE A 362 166.82 -38.28 -79.68
N LYS A 363 165.76 -39.01 -80.02
CA LYS A 363 165.86 -40.26 -80.79
C LYS A 363 166.29 -40.04 -82.24
N PHE A 364 165.75 -39.02 -82.91
CA PHE A 364 165.93 -38.82 -84.35
C PHE A 364 166.99 -37.77 -84.69
N THR A 365 167.27 -36.82 -83.79
CA THR A 365 168.24 -35.75 -84.07
C THR A 365 169.53 -35.94 -83.28
N PHE A 366 169.43 -36.06 -81.95
CA PHE A 366 170.63 -36.06 -81.10
C PHE A 366 171.34 -37.41 -81.05
N ALA A 367 170.62 -38.53 -80.91
CA ALA A 367 171.24 -39.84 -80.83
C ALA A 367 172.01 -40.23 -82.11
N PRO A 368 171.50 -39.99 -83.34
CA PRO A 368 172.27 -40.26 -84.55
C PRO A 368 173.48 -39.34 -84.68
N LYS A 369 173.36 -38.05 -84.32
CA LYS A 369 174.49 -37.11 -84.30
C LYS A 369 175.54 -37.53 -83.29
N ALA A 370 175.16 -37.91 -82.08
CA ALA A 370 176.07 -38.38 -81.03
C ALA A 370 176.77 -39.69 -81.44
N LEU A 371 176.07 -40.64 -82.05
CA LEU A 371 176.66 -41.87 -82.59
C LEU A 371 177.65 -41.57 -83.72
N SER A 372 177.30 -40.69 -84.66
CA SER A 372 178.20 -40.26 -85.74
C SER A 372 179.44 -39.54 -85.19
N GLN A 373 179.27 -38.67 -84.18
CA GLN A 373 180.37 -38.02 -83.46
C GLN A 373 181.26 -39.03 -82.74
N GLN A 374 180.67 -40.02 -82.07
CA GLN A 374 181.41 -41.10 -81.41
C GLN A 374 182.20 -41.93 -82.41
N GLN A 375 181.62 -42.25 -83.57
CA GLN A 375 182.31 -42.95 -84.66
C GLN A 375 183.50 -42.13 -85.18
N LEU A 376 183.29 -40.84 -85.49
CA LEU A 376 184.34 -39.95 -85.96
C LEU A 376 185.46 -39.78 -84.93
N LEU A 377 185.13 -39.70 -83.63
CA LEU A 377 186.11 -39.71 -82.54
C LEU A 377 186.89 -41.02 -82.49
N ALA A 378 186.20 -42.16 -82.55
CA ALA A 378 186.85 -43.47 -82.52
C ALA A 378 187.79 -43.68 -83.71
N GLU A 379 187.39 -43.24 -84.91
CA GLU A 379 188.24 -43.20 -86.11
C GLU A 379 189.46 -42.31 -85.88
N SER A 380 189.25 -41.06 -85.44
CA SER A 380 190.35 -40.11 -85.20
C SER A 380 191.34 -40.57 -84.13
N LEU A 381 190.85 -41.26 -83.08
CA LEU A 381 191.71 -41.83 -82.04
C LEU A 381 192.47 -43.05 -82.55
N ARG A 382 191.86 -43.86 -83.42
CA ARG A 382 192.52 -44.99 -84.06
C ARG A 382 193.61 -44.52 -85.01
N ASP A 383 193.33 -43.50 -85.84
CA ASP A 383 194.33 -42.86 -86.72
C ASP A 383 195.47 -42.26 -85.90
N PHE A 384 195.15 -41.58 -84.79
CA PHE A 384 196.16 -41.04 -83.88
C PHE A 384 197.01 -42.15 -83.24
N GLU A 385 196.40 -43.27 -82.86
CA GLU A 385 197.10 -44.43 -82.32
C GLU A 385 197.99 -45.10 -83.38
N GLU A 386 197.54 -45.21 -84.63
CA GLU A 386 198.34 -45.67 -85.77
C GLU A 386 199.54 -44.75 -86.03
N GLU A 387 199.35 -43.43 -85.97
CA GLU A 387 200.43 -42.45 -86.11
C GLU A 387 201.41 -42.50 -84.94
N LEU A 388 200.93 -42.64 -83.70
CA LEU A 388 201.77 -42.91 -82.53
C LEU A 388 202.56 -44.20 -82.70
N GLN A 389 201.94 -45.26 -83.25
CA GLN A 389 202.64 -46.49 -83.57
C GLN A 389 203.71 -46.29 -84.66
N LYS A 390 203.44 -45.53 -85.73
CA LYS A 390 204.46 -45.18 -86.75
C LYS A 390 205.61 -44.37 -86.16
N LEU A 391 205.32 -43.38 -85.31
CA LEU A 391 206.30 -42.60 -84.57
C LEU A 391 207.15 -43.51 -83.65
N SER A 392 206.50 -44.44 -82.93
CA SER A 392 207.17 -45.40 -82.04
C SER A 392 208.12 -46.34 -82.80
N ARG A 393 207.72 -46.79 -84.00
CA ARG A 393 208.57 -47.59 -84.90
C ARG A 393 209.77 -46.80 -85.40
N ARG A 394 209.60 -45.50 -85.72
CA ARG A 394 210.70 -44.59 -86.09
C ARG A 394 211.69 -44.34 -84.94
N LEU A 395 211.21 -44.26 -83.70
CA LEU A 395 212.02 -43.94 -82.52
C LEU A 395 212.61 -45.18 -81.80
N GLY A 396 212.35 -46.39 -82.29
CA GLY A 396 213.00 -47.62 -81.80
C GLY A 396 212.61 -48.04 -80.37
N ARG A 397 211.47 -47.59 -79.84
CA ARG A 397 210.95 -47.99 -78.52
C ARG A 397 209.45 -48.34 -78.58
N PRO A 398 209.03 -49.57 -78.21
CA PRO A 398 207.61 -49.94 -78.16
C PRO A 398 206.88 -49.32 -76.94
N LEU A 399 205.65 -48.84 -77.17
CA LEU A 399 204.70 -48.32 -76.16
C LEU A 399 203.84 -49.47 -75.59
N ALA A 400 203.54 -49.42 -74.28
CA ALA A 400 202.81 -50.42 -73.50
C ALA A 400 201.28 -50.18 -73.44
N PRO A 401 200.42 -51.21 -73.22
CA PRO A 401 198.96 -51.08 -73.25
C PRO A 401 198.31 -50.61 -71.93
N GLN A 402 197.13 -49.97 -72.09
CA GLN A 402 196.25 -49.31 -71.10
C GLN A 402 195.60 -50.23 -70.05
N PRO A 403 194.95 -49.67 -69.00
CA PRO A 403 193.91 -50.38 -68.25
C PRO A 403 192.53 -49.70 -68.30
N SER A 404 191.53 -50.57 -68.39
CA SER A 404 190.07 -50.41 -68.31
C SER A 404 189.52 -50.50 -66.88
N GLY A 405 188.30 -49.98 -66.65
CA GLY A 405 187.41 -50.28 -65.50
C GLY A 405 186.37 -49.17 -65.30
N GLU A 406 185.06 -49.36 -65.52
CA GLU A 406 184.05 -50.07 -64.70
C GLU A 406 183.87 -49.50 -63.27
N HIS A 407 182.70 -48.92 -62.96
CA HIS A 407 181.87 -49.36 -61.81
C HIS A 407 180.51 -48.62 -61.64
N ASP A 408 179.58 -49.42 -61.10
CA ASP A 408 178.19 -49.20 -60.69
C ASP A 408 177.98 -48.42 -59.35
N GLY A 409 176.71 -48.23 -58.98
CA GLY A 409 176.21 -47.94 -57.61
C GLY A 409 175.09 -46.88 -57.60
N GLU A 410 173.79 -47.12 -57.36
CA GLU A 410 173.02 -47.78 -56.26
C GLU A 410 172.73 -46.86 -55.03
N GLY A 411 171.48 -46.90 -54.53
CA GLY A 411 171.00 -46.38 -53.22
C GLY A 411 170.15 -45.08 -53.25
N THR A 412 169.20 -44.76 -52.35
CA THR A 412 168.64 -45.39 -51.12
C THR A 412 167.41 -44.56 -50.64
N ASP A 413 166.65 -45.11 -49.68
CA ASP A 413 165.40 -44.69 -48.99
C ASP A 413 165.37 -43.34 -48.21
N GLN A 414 164.17 -42.87 -47.78
CA GLN A 414 163.78 -42.69 -46.35
C GLN A 414 162.43 -41.98 -46.05
N ASP A 415 161.95 -42.27 -44.82
CA ASP A 415 160.70 -42.01 -44.08
C ASP A 415 160.43 -40.59 -43.50
N GLY A 416 159.19 -40.42 -42.98
CA GLY A 416 158.84 -39.71 -41.72
C GLY A 416 158.03 -38.39 -41.87
N GLN A 417 157.32 -37.81 -40.89
CA GLN A 417 156.55 -38.17 -39.68
C GLN A 417 156.01 -36.83 -39.08
N GLU A 418 154.86 -36.85 -38.39
CA GLU A 418 154.36 -35.96 -37.29
C GLU A 418 153.82 -34.51 -37.48
N ASP A 419 152.57 -34.34 -36.98
CA ASP A 419 151.98 -33.40 -35.99
C ASP A 419 152.21 -31.86 -35.95
N GLY A 420 151.12 -31.14 -35.63
CA GLY A 420 151.16 -29.79 -35.01
C GLY A 420 149.91 -28.90 -35.18
N ASP A 421 149.13 -28.71 -34.12
CA ASP A 421 148.15 -27.60 -33.84
C ASP A 421 148.93 -26.40 -33.21
N PRO A 422 148.57 -25.07 -33.28
CA PRO A 422 147.41 -24.48 -32.55
C PRO A 422 146.82 -23.08 -33.00
N SER A 423 145.64 -22.74 -32.47
CA SER A 423 145.11 -21.40 -32.02
C SER A 423 144.90 -20.15 -32.94
N VAL A 424 143.61 -19.85 -33.25
CA VAL A 424 142.75 -18.60 -33.11
C VAL A 424 143.45 -17.21 -32.91
N PRO A 425 143.09 -16.04 -33.55
CA PRO A 425 141.78 -15.34 -33.36
C PRO A 425 141.19 -14.33 -34.40
N GLN A 426 139.86 -14.17 -34.31
CA GLN A 426 138.98 -12.98 -34.37
C GLN A 426 139.33 -11.72 -35.20
N GLY A 427 138.43 -11.29 -36.11
CA GLY A 427 138.27 -9.88 -36.48
C GLY A 427 137.57 -9.52 -37.80
N VAL A 428 136.27 -9.15 -37.70
CA VAL A 428 135.54 -8.07 -38.41
C VAL A 428 135.45 -8.05 -39.95
N GLY A 429 134.22 -7.86 -40.47
CA GLY A 429 134.02 -7.08 -41.70
C GLY A 429 132.99 -7.59 -42.71
N ASP A 430 131.73 -7.20 -42.49
CA ASP A 430 130.91 -6.40 -43.41
C ASP A 430 130.71 -6.78 -44.90
N ASN A 431 129.46 -6.60 -45.31
CA ASN A 431 128.94 -6.28 -46.64
C ASN A 431 128.97 -7.29 -47.80
N GLY A 432 127.82 -7.41 -48.47
CA GLY A 432 127.73 -8.15 -49.72
C GLY A 432 126.35 -8.36 -50.31
N GLN A 433 125.56 -7.30 -50.49
CA GLN A 433 124.60 -7.24 -51.60
C GLN A 433 125.31 -7.62 -52.90
N ALA A 434 124.70 -8.47 -53.73
CA ALA A 434 124.10 -8.05 -55.00
C ALA A 434 124.00 -9.22 -56.00
N ALA A 435 122.80 -9.28 -56.60
CA ALA A 435 122.53 -9.59 -58.01
C ALA A 435 123.06 -10.92 -58.60
N SER A 436 122.13 -11.77 -59.04
CA SER A 436 122.36 -12.57 -60.24
C SER A 436 121.32 -12.22 -61.29
N ALA A 437 121.80 -11.48 -62.30
CA ALA A 437 121.15 -11.31 -63.58
C ALA A 437 121.35 -12.58 -64.40
N SER A 438 120.28 -13.08 -65.00
CA SER A 438 120.28 -14.14 -66.00
C SER A 438 120.69 -13.59 -67.38
N ALA A 439 121.72 -14.21 -67.97
CA ALA A 439 122.14 -14.08 -69.37
C ALA A 439 121.07 -14.63 -70.35
N PRO A 440 121.19 -14.54 -71.71
CA PRO A 440 122.32 -15.09 -72.49
C PRO A 440 122.57 -14.35 -73.87
N PRO A 441 123.25 -14.95 -74.88
CA PRO A 441 124.70 -15.07 -75.00
C PRO A 441 125.25 -14.52 -76.34
N GLY A 442 126.58 -14.33 -76.45
CA GLY A 442 127.21 -13.97 -77.72
C GLY A 442 128.72 -14.18 -77.81
N SER A 443 129.12 -15.22 -78.56
CA SER A 443 130.22 -15.23 -79.53
C SER A 443 131.68 -14.91 -79.12
N ALA A 444 132.46 -16.00 -79.00
CA ALA A 444 133.74 -16.26 -79.71
C ALA A 444 134.92 -15.27 -79.64
N ARG A 445 136.07 -15.74 -79.09
CA ARG A 445 137.27 -16.16 -79.86
C ARG A 445 138.44 -16.46 -78.91
N LYS A 446 138.92 -17.71 -78.94
CA LYS A 446 140.04 -18.23 -78.16
C LYS A 446 141.29 -18.18 -79.02
N LYS A 447 142.24 -17.28 -78.72
CA LYS A 447 143.57 -17.25 -79.35
C LYS A 447 144.53 -18.08 -78.49
N GLY A 448 145.05 -19.16 -79.05
CA GLY A 448 145.90 -20.15 -78.36
C GLY A 448 147.17 -19.52 -77.82
N ARG A 449 147.28 -19.48 -76.49
CA ARG A 449 148.50 -19.13 -75.77
C ARG A 449 149.35 -20.41 -75.73
N GLN A 450 150.48 -20.42 -76.44
CA GLN A 450 151.48 -21.48 -76.30
C GLN A 450 151.83 -21.64 -74.81
N THR A 451 151.82 -22.88 -74.33
CA THR A 451 151.98 -23.16 -72.91
C THR A 451 153.45 -23.01 -72.52
N ARG A 452 153.73 -22.54 -71.30
CA ARG A 452 155.11 -22.34 -70.81
C ARG A 452 155.99 -23.59 -70.99
N ALA A 453 155.39 -24.78 -70.88
CA ALA A 453 156.03 -26.07 -71.14
C ALA A 453 156.49 -26.26 -72.60
N ASP A 454 155.76 -25.75 -73.59
CA ASP A 454 156.19 -25.76 -75.00
C ASP A 454 157.44 -24.88 -75.21
N TRP A 455 157.51 -23.77 -74.48
CA TRP A 455 158.62 -22.83 -74.57
C TRP A 455 159.88 -23.40 -73.92
N ASP A 456 159.74 -24.00 -72.74
CA ASP A 456 160.85 -24.62 -72.01
C ASP A 456 161.40 -25.86 -72.76
N THR A 457 160.55 -26.69 -73.36
CA THR A 457 161.02 -27.83 -74.17
C THR A 457 161.73 -27.39 -75.45
N SER A 458 161.21 -26.37 -76.14
CA SER A 458 161.88 -25.81 -77.33
C SER A 458 163.26 -25.23 -76.98
N ARG A 459 163.37 -24.58 -75.82
CA ARG A 459 164.63 -24.05 -75.30
C ARG A 459 165.63 -25.17 -74.97
N LEU A 460 165.18 -26.27 -74.36
CA LEU A 460 166.03 -27.43 -74.09
C LEU A 460 166.58 -28.07 -75.37
N VAL A 461 165.72 -28.28 -76.38
CA VAL A 461 166.13 -28.83 -77.68
C VAL A 461 167.16 -27.92 -78.35
N SER A 462 166.96 -26.60 -78.33
CA SER A 462 167.92 -25.65 -78.88
C SER A 462 169.28 -25.68 -78.16
N ASN A 463 169.28 -25.80 -76.82
CA ASN A 463 170.52 -25.93 -76.05
C ASN A 463 171.28 -27.23 -76.40
N LEU A 464 170.58 -28.37 -76.49
CA LEU A 464 171.18 -29.65 -76.89
C LEU A 464 171.78 -29.58 -78.30
N GLU A 465 171.14 -28.86 -79.22
CA GLU A 465 171.67 -28.64 -80.56
C GLU A 465 172.95 -27.79 -80.57
N SER A 466 172.98 -26.74 -79.75
CA SER A 466 174.19 -25.92 -79.59
C SER A 466 175.37 -26.71 -79.01
N GLU A 467 175.13 -27.57 -78.01
CA GLU A 467 176.16 -28.44 -77.43
C GLU A 467 176.63 -29.50 -78.41
N THR A 468 175.70 -30.14 -79.13
CA THR A 468 176.03 -31.12 -80.18
C THR A 468 176.92 -30.47 -81.27
N GLN A 469 176.64 -29.23 -81.67
CA GLN A 469 177.49 -28.50 -82.62
C GLN A 469 178.89 -28.20 -82.06
N LYS A 470 179.01 -27.87 -80.77
CA LYS A 470 180.33 -27.65 -80.12
C LYS A 470 181.16 -28.93 -80.10
N VAL A 471 180.54 -30.06 -79.78
CA VAL A 471 181.20 -31.38 -79.82
C VAL A 471 181.69 -31.69 -81.22
N SER A 472 180.85 -31.59 -82.26
CA SER A 472 181.28 -31.77 -83.65
C SER A 472 182.47 -30.89 -84.03
N LYS A 473 182.49 -29.61 -83.61
CA LYS A 473 183.63 -28.71 -83.86
C LYS A 473 184.91 -29.17 -83.18
N GLY A 474 184.83 -29.65 -81.94
CA GLY A 474 185.96 -30.19 -81.19
C GLY A 474 186.55 -31.44 -81.87
N ILE A 475 185.69 -32.34 -82.36
CA ILE A 475 186.13 -33.56 -83.05
C ILE A 475 186.83 -33.22 -84.36
N MET A 476 186.27 -32.31 -85.17
CA MET A 476 186.91 -31.86 -86.41
C MET A 476 188.28 -31.21 -86.16
N ALA A 477 188.43 -30.47 -85.06
CA ALA A 477 189.73 -29.90 -84.67
C ALA A 477 190.74 -30.98 -84.24
N LEU A 478 190.29 -32.05 -83.59
CA LEU A 478 191.12 -33.22 -83.28
C LEU A 478 191.54 -33.95 -84.56
N VAL A 479 190.60 -34.31 -85.43
CA VAL A 479 190.86 -34.95 -86.73
C VAL A 479 191.90 -34.16 -87.52
N GLY A 480 191.71 -32.84 -87.68
CA GLY A 480 192.68 -31.99 -88.37
C GLY A 480 194.05 -31.89 -87.67
N SER A 481 194.13 -32.15 -86.37
CA SER A 481 195.41 -32.25 -85.65
C SER A 481 196.10 -33.60 -85.88
N VAL A 482 195.33 -34.69 -85.97
CA VAL A 482 195.84 -36.04 -86.32
C VAL A 482 196.34 -36.06 -87.76
N GLU A 483 195.61 -35.46 -88.71
CA GLU A 483 196.04 -35.32 -90.11
C GLU A 483 197.35 -34.54 -90.24
N ARG A 484 197.52 -33.45 -89.47
CA ARG A 484 198.79 -32.71 -89.41
C ARG A 484 199.93 -33.56 -88.86
N LEU A 485 199.67 -34.37 -87.83
CA LEU A 485 200.65 -35.31 -87.28
C LEU A 485 201.05 -36.35 -88.34
N HIS A 486 200.07 -36.90 -89.07
CA HIS A 486 200.28 -37.83 -90.16
C HIS A 486 201.16 -37.23 -91.27
N ALA A 487 200.87 -36.00 -91.70
CA ALA A 487 201.66 -35.29 -92.71
C ALA A 487 203.12 -35.03 -92.27
N LEU A 488 203.34 -34.73 -90.99
CA LEU A 488 204.69 -34.58 -90.42
C LEU A 488 205.45 -35.91 -90.36
N LEU A 489 204.75 -37.04 -90.24
CA LEU A 489 205.35 -38.37 -90.11
C LEU A 489 205.65 -39.04 -91.46
N ASP A 490 204.90 -38.75 -92.53
CA ASP A 490 205.13 -39.37 -93.84
C ASP A 490 206.30 -38.75 -94.62
N ASP A 491 206.73 -37.52 -94.31
CA ASP A 491 207.88 -36.89 -94.94
C ASP A 491 209.19 -37.56 -94.45
N ARG A 492 209.88 -38.31 -95.33
CA ARG A 492 211.07 -39.11 -94.98
C ARG A 492 212.38 -38.33 -94.89
N GLU A 493 212.39 -37.05 -95.25
CA GLU A 493 213.60 -36.23 -95.36
C GLU A 493 213.73 -35.13 -94.30
N ARG A 494 212.72 -34.95 -93.43
CA ARG A 494 212.75 -33.93 -92.36
C ARG A 494 213.28 -34.50 -91.05
N ASN A 495 214.41 -33.95 -90.59
CA ASN A 495 214.98 -34.17 -89.27
C ASN A 495 214.47 -33.06 -88.30
N CYS A 496 214.48 -33.31 -86.98
CA CYS A 496 213.88 -32.40 -85.99
C CYS A 496 214.34 -30.92 -86.11
N ALA A 497 215.50 -30.67 -86.70
CA ALA A 497 216.03 -29.35 -86.99
C ALA A 497 215.23 -28.58 -88.07
N THR A 498 214.72 -29.23 -89.12
CA THR A 498 213.93 -28.57 -90.18
C THR A 498 212.49 -28.29 -89.75
N VAL A 499 211.91 -29.17 -88.91
CA VAL A 499 210.56 -28.96 -88.36
C VAL A 499 210.54 -27.84 -87.31
N LEU A 500 211.62 -27.66 -86.53
CA LEU A 500 211.76 -26.50 -85.63
C LEU A 500 212.01 -25.19 -86.39
N GLN A 501 212.56 -25.23 -87.60
CA GLN A 501 212.80 -24.06 -88.44
C GLN A 501 211.52 -23.56 -89.13
N ASP A 502 210.60 -24.47 -89.50
CA ASP A 502 209.25 -24.14 -90.00
C ASP A 502 208.29 -23.66 -88.89
N PHE A 503 208.59 -23.92 -87.60
CA PHE A 503 207.78 -23.46 -86.46
C PHE A 503 208.26 -22.12 -85.85
N ILE A 504 209.46 -21.67 -86.21
CA ILE A 504 210.07 -20.40 -85.75
C ILE A 504 209.94 -19.30 -86.84
N ALA A 505 209.45 -19.66 -88.04
CA ALA A 505 208.88 -18.74 -89.02
C ALA A 505 207.34 -18.68 -88.85
#